data_AF-D7UPG4-F1
#
_entry.id   AF-D7UPG4-F1
#
_cell.length_a   1.000
_cell.length_b   1.000
_cell.length_c   1.000
_cell.angle_alpha   90.00
_cell.angle_beta   90.00
_cell.angle_gamma   90.00
#
_symmetry.space_group_name_H-M   'P 1'
#
loop_
_entity.id
_entity.type
_entity.pdbx_description
1 polymer ?
#
loop_
_entity_poly.entity_id
_entity_poly.type
_entity_poly.pdbx_seq_one_letter_code
_entity_poly.pdbx_strand_id
1 'polypeptide(L)' 'GVIMLIFIIWEAMVAQRQVLSPLNLSSSIEWYHKTPPTEHSYAELPLLLKF' A
#
# COMPACT_ATOMS: atom_id res chain seq x y z
N GLY A 1 25.87 2.56 -2.97
CA GLY A 1 24.48 3.03 -2.86
C GLY A 1 23.50 2.04 -3.47
N VAL A 2 23.47 1.92 -4.80
CA VAL A 2 22.45 1.14 -5.53
C VAL A 2 22.39 -0.35 -5.14
N ILE A 3 23.54 -0.99 -4.91
CA ILE A 3 23.59 -2.41 -4.49
C ILE A 3 22.91 -2.63 -3.13
N MET A 4 23.02 -1.66 -2.22
CA MET A 4 22.35 -1.72 -0.92
C MET A 4 20.83 -1.60 -1.06
N LEU A 5 20.35 -0.75 -1.98
CA LEU A 5 18.92 -0.66 -2.29
C LEU A 5 18.38 -2.00 -2.81
N ILE A 6 19.10 -2.65 -3.72
CA ILE A 6 18.71 -3.94 -4.28
C ILE A 6 18.64 -5.02 -3.19
N PHE A 7 19.61 -5.05 -2.28
CA PHE A 7 19.61 -5.98 -1.16
C PHE A 7 18.43 -5.77 -0.21
N ILE A 8 18.09 -4.51 0.11
CA ILE A 8 16.94 -4.19 0.97
C ILE A 8 15.63 -4.63 0.32
N ILE A 9 15.45 -4.41 -0.99
CA ILE A 9 14.25 -4.84 -1.72
C ILE A 9 14.16 -6.38 -1.70
N TRP A 10 15.27 -7.06 -2.01
CA TRP A 10 15.31 -8.53 -2.01
C TRP A 10 15.00 -9.13 -0.62
N GLU A 11 15.61 -8.60 0.44
CA GLU A 11 15.33 -9.01 1.83
C GLU A 11 13.85 -8.83 2.19
N ALA A 12 13.28 -7.68 1.87
CA ALA A 12 11.87 -7.38 2.15
C ALA A 12 10.92 -8.35 1.42
N MET A 13 11.23 -8.73 0.18
CA MET A 13 10.44 -9.70 -0.59
C MET A 13 10.49 -11.11 0.02
N VAL A 14 11.65 -11.52 0.56
CA VAL A 14 11.80 -12.82 1.22
C VAL A 14 11.11 -12.85 2.59
N ALA A 15 11.15 -11.76 3.35
CA ALA A 15 10.59 -11.69 4.70
C ALA A 15 9.05 -11.58 4.73
N GLN A 16 8.40 -11.17 3.63
CA GLN A 16 6.93 -11.09 3.46
C GLN A 16 6.16 -10.47 4.66
N ARG A 17 6.74 -9.45 5.29
CA ARG A 17 6.14 -8.79 6.46
C ARG A 17 4.81 -8.14 6.08
N GLN A 18 3.74 -8.50 6.77
CA GLN A 18 2.41 -7.91 6.54
C GLN A 18 2.38 -6.46 7.03
N VAL A 19 1.73 -5.58 6.26
CA VAL A 19 1.54 -4.18 6.64
C VAL A 19 0.33 -4.07 7.57
N LEU A 20 0.54 -3.63 8.81
CA LEU A 20 -0.54 -3.49 9.80
C LEU A 20 -1.31 -2.18 9.64
N SER A 21 -0.61 -1.08 9.39
CA SER A 21 -1.20 0.24 9.15
C SER A 21 -0.17 1.14 8.46
N PRO A 22 -0.57 1.94 7.45
CA PRO A 22 0.35 2.89 6.84
C PRO A 22 0.61 4.07 7.80
N LEU A 23 1.81 4.63 7.75
CA LEU A 23 2.21 5.80 8.55
C LEU A 23 1.82 7.14 7.89
N ASN A 24 1.04 7.11 6.80
CA ASN A 24 0.69 8.29 6.03
C ASN A 24 -0.55 9.00 6.57
N LEU A 25 -0.65 10.30 6.30
CA LEU A 25 -1.95 10.99 6.33
C LEU A 25 -2.75 10.46 5.14
N SER A 26 -3.95 9.95 5.39
CA SER A 26 -4.88 9.39 4.41
C SER A 26 -5.49 10.48 3.50
N SER A 27 -4.66 11.18 2.74
CA SER A 27 -5.09 12.21 1.77
C SER A 27 -5.63 11.60 0.48
N SER A 28 -5.17 10.41 0.11
CA SER A 28 -5.65 9.65 -1.05
C SER A 28 -6.47 8.44 -0.62
N ILE A 29 -7.53 8.14 -1.36
CA ILE A 29 -8.43 7.01 -1.08
C ILE A 29 -7.73 5.64 -1.21
N GLU A 30 -6.69 5.55 -2.05
CA GLU A 30 -5.90 4.33 -2.27
C GLU A 30 -5.33 3.73 -0.97
N TRP A 31 -5.04 4.56 0.03
CA TRP A 31 -4.45 4.13 1.30
C TRP A 31 -5.45 3.49 2.27
N TYR A 32 -6.75 3.59 1.99
CA TYR A 32 -7.78 2.88 2.74
C TYR A 32 -7.99 1.44 2.25
N HIS A 33 -7.49 1.09 1.06
CA HIS A 33 -7.60 -0.28 0.56
C HIS A 33 -6.63 -1.21 1.31
N LYS A 34 -6.99 -2.49 1.36
CA LYS A 34 -6.09 -3.53 1.87
C LYS A 34 -4.85 -3.60 0.98
N THR A 35 -3.73 -3.99 1.58
CA THR A 35 -2.50 -4.31 0.85
C THR A 35 -2.26 -5.82 0.92
N PRO A 36 -2.18 -6.53 -0.22
CA PRO A 36 -2.45 -6.08 -1.58
C PRO A 36 -3.96 -5.83 -1.83
N PRO A 37 -4.31 -4.94 -2.77
CA PRO A 37 -5.71 -4.71 -3.13
C PRO A 37 -6.30 -5.92 -3.85
N THR A 38 -7.61 -6.13 -3.71
CA THR A 38 -8.34 -7.15 -4.48
C THR A 38 -8.51 -6.71 -5.93
N GLU A 39 -8.60 -7.67 -6.86
CA GLU A 39 -8.75 -7.43 -8.30
C GLU A 39 -9.92 -6.49 -8.64
N HIS A 40 -11.02 -6.60 -7.87
CA HIS A 40 -12.05 -5.58 -7.79
C HIS A 40 -11.82 -4.76 -6.52
N SER A 41 -11.01 -3.71 -6.64
CA SER A 41 -10.59 -2.89 -5.48
C SER A 41 -11.71 -2.01 -4.94
N TYR A 42 -12.71 -1.66 -5.76
CA TYR A 42 -13.86 -0.83 -5.41
C TYR A 42 -15.16 -1.64 -5.57
N ALA A 43 -16.02 -1.62 -4.54
CA ALA A 43 -17.36 -2.19 -4.63
C ALA A 43 -18.33 -1.28 -5.40
N GLU A 44 -18.08 0.03 -5.34
CA GLU A 44 -18.84 1.09 -6.01
C GLU A 44 -17.92 2.28 -6.30
N LEU A 45 -18.30 3.15 -7.25
CA LEU A 45 -17.53 4.37 -7.56
C LEU A 45 -17.51 5.28 -6.33
N PRO A 46 -16.32 5.61 -5.79
CA PRO A 46 -16.26 6.47 -4.60
C PRO A 46 -16.77 7.87 -4.94
N LEU A 47 -17.87 8.28 -4.31
CA LEU A 47 -18.36 9.65 -4.36
C LEU A 47 -17.39 10.55 -3.58
N LEU A 48 -16.64 11.38 -4.31
CA LEU A 48 -15.70 12.36 -3.77
C LEU A 48 -16.42 13.58 -3.16
N LEU A 49 -17.44 13.37 -2.33
CA LEU A 49 -18.02 14.45 -1.53
C LEU A 49 -17.14 14.65 -0.30
N LYS A 50 -16.13 15.52 -0.50
CA LYS A 50 -15.26 16.07 0.54
C LYS A 50 -16.09 16.56 1.74
N PHE A 51 -15.76 16.07 2.93
CA PHE A 51 -15.80 16.86 4.15
C PHE A 51 -14.36 17.08 4.62
#